data_AF-K1YWS4-F1
#
_entry.id   AF-K1YWS4-F1
#
_cell.length_a   1.000
_cell.length_b   1.000
_cell.length_c   1.000
_cell.angle_alpha   90.00
_cell.angle_beta   90.00
_cell.angle_gamma   90.00
#
_symmetry.space_group_name_H-M   'P 1'
#
loop_
_entity.id
_entity.type
_entity.pdbx_description
1 polymer ?
#
loop_
_entity_poly.entity_id
_entity_poly.type
_entity_poly.pdbx_seq_one_letter_code
_entity_poly.pdbx_strand_id
1 'polypeptide(L)'
;MKSKNSVETEKADEFLGIEKEVVILLSDMICYSRKTTDMRPAEIKDFMLIYHSTLKEIVRSVCGKGQRIESSAGDGAVAVFERKAGQGKNEMCCQALDVALKMVYAMEKGVIAQTRIGLFTGHIIETVLEGKTMRFGASFSVASRLEELCGYFGTRILMDREVAFWQTDHAKYLVSIGKVTPKNFNHPVHLFSVYRPGTHQCPENIDKKKLLRFIELKNRAVELFCGNLLQGIMPDFPLARIKLLEAQDAFVEMTGKRDQPTERILEYIGNHPRPEEDFKAVGMKIGEPTTESGGIHLLNLSSEFFKAIDAEFYQALVVDTDWERKFKLIWRKKGDCIIRYQDTPDGIYFIDNGKVSVLDGEGRLLSTLMAGDVFGEMAYFTKKGRRSATVMADSDLVLRRISGEDLKAMPVIRKIFKKIAHKRKKTIE
;
A
#
# COMPACT_ATOMS: atom_id res chain seq x y z
N MET A 1 50.70 36.10 18.18
CA MET A 1 49.70 35.18 17.59
C MET A 1 49.17 34.20 18.63
N LYS A 2 48.53 34.71 19.70
CA LYS A 2 47.82 33.93 20.72
C LYS A 2 46.47 34.63 20.94
N SER A 3 45.48 34.34 20.10
CA SER A 3 44.09 34.81 20.34
C SER A 3 43.02 34.15 19.45
N LYS A 4 43.36 33.21 18.54
CA LYS A 4 42.36 32.52 17.70
C LYS A 4 41.79 31.23 18.30
N ASN A 5 42.43 30.63 19.31
CA ASN A 5 42.01 29.32 19.83
C ASN A 5 41.04 29.35 21.03
N SER A 6 40.81 30.49 21.68
CA SER A 6 39.89 30.58 22.83
C SER A 6 38.42 30.79 22.42
N VAL A 7 38.17 31.47 21.30
CA VAL A 7 36.81 31.75 20.80
C VAL A 7 36.16 30.51 20.16
N GLU A 8 36.95 29.62 19.56
CA GLU A 8 36.45 28.36 18.99
C GLU A 8 36.18 27.30 20.07
N THR A 9 36.89 27.32 21.20
CA THR A 9 36.63 26.41 22.33
C THR A 9 35.47 26.89 23.21
N GLU A 10 35.28 28.20 23.40
CA GLU A 10 34.09 28.73 24.11
C GLU A 10 32.79 28.50 23.32
N LYS A 11 32.83 28.57 21.99
CA LYS A 11 31.67 28.21 21.14
C LYS A 11 31.37 26.71 21.15
N ALA A 12 32.37 25.85 21.35
CA ALA A 12 32.16 24.40 21.33
C ALA A 12 31.31 23.90 22.51
N ASP A 13 31.40 24.56 23.68
CA ASP A 13 30.57 24.24 24.86
C ASP A 13 29.14 24.79 24.73
N GLU A 14 28.91 25.90 24.02
CA GLU A 14 27.56 26.42 23.74
C GLU A 14 26.71 25.51 22.84
N PHE A 15 27.35 24.61 22.06
CA PHE A 15 26.67 23.66 21.17
C PHE A 15 26.62 22.23 21.71
N LEU A 16 26.96 22.00 23.00
CA LEU A 16 26.89 20.67 23.59
C LEU A 16 25.43 20.19 23.64
N GLY A 17 25.06 19.36 22.68
CA GLY A 17 23.70 18.82 22.56
C GLY A 17 23.51 17.58 23.41
N ILE A 18 22.32 17.44 24.00
CA ILE A 18 21.92 16.25 24.75
C ILE A 18 21.30 15.27 23.76
N GLU A 19 21.91 14.10 23.60
CA GLU A 19 21.31 13.01 22.85
C GLU A 19 20.15 12.41 23.65
N LYS A 20 18.99 12.26 23.00
CA LYS A 20 17.80 11.70 23.60
C LYS A 20 17.19 10.63 22.70
N GLU A 21 16.76 9.54 23.31
CA GLU A 21 15.88 8.55 22.69
C GLU A 21 14.42 9.02 22.84
N VAL A 22 13.70 9.07 21.72
CA VAL A 22 12.38 9.68 21.64
C VAL A 22 11.44 8.91 20.72
N VAL A 23 10.13 9.12 20.92
CA VAL A 23 9.11 8.87 19.88
C VAL A 23 8.66 10.20 19.32
N ILE A 24 8.72 10.34 18.00
CA ILE A 24 8.30 11.55 17.29
C ILE A 24 6.92 11.28 16.70
N LEU A 25 5.96 12.13 17.04
CA LEU A 25 4.68 12.25 16.38
C LEU A 25 4.74 13.44 15.44
N LEU A 26 4.64 13.17 14.15
CA LEU A 26 4.40 14.19 13.13
C LEU A 26 2.99 14.05 12.59
N SER A 27 2.34 15.19 12.39
CA SER A 27 1.00 15.22 11.85
C SER A 27 0.84 16.36 10.86
N ASP A 28 0.04 16.13 9.82
CA ASP A 28 -0.23 17.12 8.78
C ASP A 28 -1.69 17.04 8.31
N MET A 29 -2.30 18.20 8.04
CA MET A 29 -3.73 18.30 7.79
C MET A 29 -4.08 17.86 6.37
N ILE A 30 -5.16 17.11 6.23
CA ILE A 30 -5.63 16.65 4.92
C ILE A 30 -6.31 17.82 4.20
N CYS A 31 -5.77 18.14 3.02
CA CYS A 31 -6.32 19.14 2.10
C CYS A 31 -6.42 20.56 2.69
N TYR A 32 -5.45 20.98 3.50
CA TYR A 32 -5.40 22.34 4.07
C TYR A 32 -5.56 23.43 3.01
N SER A 33 -4.77 23.40 1.93
CA SER A 33 -4.83 24.42 0.87
C SER A 33 -6.23 24.57 0.28
N ARG A 34 -6.95 23.46 0.08
CA ARG A 34 -8.33 23.47 -0.43
C ARG A 34 -9.31 24.02 0.61
N LYS A 35 -9.11 23.70 1.90
CA LYS A 35 -9.95 24.22 2.99
C LYS A 35 -9.80 25.73 3.15
N THR A 36 -8.60 26.25 2.96
CA THR A 36 -8.28 27.67 3.17
C THR A 36 -8.37 28.53 1.91
N THR A 37 -8.63 27.94 0.73
CA THR A 37 -8.66 28.64 -0.57
C THR A 37 -9.57 29.87 -0.54
N ASP A 38 -10.76 29.73 0.06
CA ASP A 38 -11.78 30.79 0.09
C ASP A 38 -11.81 31.56 1.42
N MET A 39 -10.85 31.30 2.33
CA MET A 39 -10.78 31.94 3.63
C MET A 39 -9.95 33.23 3.59
N ARG A 40 -10.40 34.25 4.31
CA ARG A 40 -9.61 35.46 4.56
C ARG A 40 -8.48 35.15 5.54
N PRO A 41 -7.36 35.89 5.54
CA PRO A 41 -6.25 35.66 6.47
C PRO A 41 -6.66 35.63 7.96
N ALA A 42 -7.65 36.44 8.37
CA ALA A 42 -8.17 36.42 9.74
C ALA A 42 -8.87 35.09 10.10
N GLU A 43 -9.64 34.53 9.15
CA GLU A 43 -10.35 33.26 9.31
C GLU A 43 -9.37 32.08 9.35
N ILE A 44 -8.33 32.11 8.51
CA ILE A 44 -7.23 31.13 8.55
C ILE A 44 -6.53 31.17 9.92
N LYS A 45 -6.21 32.37 10.42
CA LYS A 45 -5.58 32.55 11.73
C LYS A 45 -6.45 31.99 12.86
N ASP A 46 -7.75 32.33 12.90
CA ASP A 46 -8.65 31.81 13.93
C ASP A 46 -8.82 30.28 13.85
N PHE A 47 -8.99 29.75 12.64
CA PHE A 47 -9.05 28.31 12.38
C PHE A 47 -7.80 27.57 12.89
N MET A 48 -6.60 28.08 12.56
CA MET A 48 -5.34 27.47 12.98
C MET A 48 -5.11 27.57 14.49
N LEU A 49 -5.48 28.70 15.12
CA LEU A 49 -5.38 28.86 16.57
C LEU A 49 -6.28 27.87 17.31
N ILE A 50 -7.52 27.67 16.83
CA ILE A 50 -8.45 26.68 17.39
C ILE A 50 -7.85 25.28 17.22
N TYR A 51 -7.45 24.91 16.01
CA TYR A 51 -6.86 23.60 15.72
C TYR A 51 -5.68 23.28 16.65
N HIS A 52 -4.68 24.16 16.73
CA HIS A 52 -3.52 23.93 17.58
C HIS A 52 -3.82 24.00 19.09
N SER A 53 -4.80 24.80 19.53
CA SER A 53 -5.23 24.81 20.92
C SER A 53 -5.86 23.48 21.30
N THR A 54 -6.74 22.95 20.46
CA THR A 54 -7.39 21.65 20.69
C THR A 54 -6.36 20.51 20.67
N LEU A 55 -5.36 20.54 19.79
CA LEU A 55 -4.26 19.56 19.82
C LEU A 55 -3.50 19.59 21.15
N LYS A 56 -3.20 20.79 21.68
CA LYS A 56 -2.54 20.94 22.99
C LYS A 56 -3.39 20.37 24.11
N GLU A 57 -4.71 20.56 24.07
CA GLU A 57 -5.64 19.98 25.06
C GLU A 57 -5.65 18.45 25.00
N ILE A 58 -5.69 17.87 23.80
CA ILE A 58 -5.63 16.41 23.61
C ILE A 58 -4.34 15.84 24.22
N VAL A 59 -3.18 16.43 23.90
CA VAL A 59 -1.88 16.00 24.42
C VAL A 59 -1.83 16.11 25.94
N ARG A 60 -2.28 17.22 26.51
CA ARG A 60 -2.35 17.41 27.97
C ARG A 60 -3.26 16.40 28.65
N SER A 61 -4.35 15.99 28.00
CA SER A 61 -5.27 15.00 28.54
C SER A 61 -4.70 13.58 28.62
N VAL A 62 -3.61 13.28 27.89
CA VAL A 62 -2.92 11.99 27.91
C VAL A 62 -1.67 12.06 28.78
N CYS A 63 -0.84 13.07 28.57
CA CYS A 63 0.52 13.12 29.10
C CYS A 63 0.71 14.15 30.23
N GLY A 64 -0.32 14.91 30.57
CA GLY A 64 -0.26 16.00 31.53
C GLY A 64 0.37 17.28 30.98
N LYS A 65 0.56 18.29 31.86
CA LYS A 65 0.98 19.66 31.47
C LYS A 65 2.41 19.76 30.94
N GLY A 66 3.26 18.78 31.23
CA GLY A 66 4.68 18.78 30.83
C GLY A 66 4.92 18.47 29.37
N GLN A 67 4.02 17.71 28.72
CA GLN A 67 4.16 17.34 27.31
C GLN A 67 3.65 18.47 26.41
N ARG A 68 4.39 18.73 25.33
CA ARG A 68 4.07 19.77 24.35
C ARG A 68 3.88 19.19 22.96
N ILE A 69 3.05 19.89 22.20
CA ILE A 69 2.93 19.76 20.75
C ILE A 69 3.15 21.15 20.16
N GLU A 70 4.09 21.21 19.23
CA GLU A 70 4.57 22.41 18.57
C GLU A 70 3.95 22.46 17.17
N SER A 71 3.52 23.64 16.73
CA SER A 71 3.13 23.84 15.34
C SER A 71 4.39 23.83 14.47
N SER A 72 4.44 22.97 13.45
CA SER A 72 5.39 23.16 12.35
C SER A 72 4.82 24.24 11.41
N ALA A 73 5.66 24.85 10.57
CA ALA A 73 5.20 25.90 9.66
C ALA A 73 3.97 25.45 8.85
N GLY A 74 2.88 26.23 8.90
CA GLY A 74 1.61 25.89 8.25
C GLY A 74 0.65 25.09 9.14
N ASP A 75 0.17 23.96 8.63
CA ASP A 75 -0.91 23.13 9.17
C ASP A 75 -0.42 21.85 9.90
N GLY A 76 0.89 21.60 9.86
CA GLY A 76 1.50 20.49 10.55
C GLY A 76 1.74 20.72 12.04
N ALA A 77 1.93 19.64 12.79
CA ALA A 77 2.28 19.67 14.20
C ALA A 77 3.23 18.54 14.57
N VAL A 78 4.09 18.81 15.55
CA VAL A 78 5.15 17.91 16.03
C VAL A 78 5.03 17.74 17.55
N ALA A 79 5.03 16.50 18.03
CA ALA A 79 5.20 16.20 19.45
C ALA A 79 6.34 15.20 19.64
N VAL A 80 7.22 15.47 20.61
CA VAL A 80 8.37 14.63 20.92
C VAL A 80 8.18 14.03 22.31
N PHE A 81 8.06 12.72 22.39
CA PHE A 81 7.88 11.96 23.62
C PHE A 81 9.23 11.42 24.05
N GLU A 82 9.77 12.00 25.12
CA GLU A 82 11.09 11.65 25.64
C GLU A 82 10.99 10.52 26.65
N ARG A 83 11.96 9.62 26.62
CA ARG A 83 12.13 8.63 27.66
C ARG A 83 12.62 9.31 28.95
N LYS A 84 11.79 9.33 30.00
CA LYS A 84 12.22 9.87 31.30
C LYS A 84 13.11 8.87 32.04
N ALA A 85 13.95 9.37 32.95
CA ALA A 85 14.77 8.54 33.82
C ALA A 85 13.89 7.56 34.61
N GLY A 86 14.17 6.27 34.50
CA GLY A 86 13.40 5.19 35.14
C GLY A 86 12.18 4.68 34.37
N GLN A 87 11.78 5.31 33.27
CA GLN A 87 10.69 4.84 32.41
C GLN A 87 11.19 3.86 31.33
N GLY A 88 10.39 2.83 31.06
CA GLY A 88 10.61 1.92 29.95
C GLY A 88 10.25 2.55 28.60
N LYS A 89 10.76 1.98 27.50
CA LYS A 89 10.40 2.41 26.14
C LYS A 89 8.90 2.29 25.86
N ASN A 90 8.24 1.33 26.51
CA ASN A 90 6.79 1.13 26.43
C ASN A 90 5.99 2.38 26.82
N GLU A 91 6.38 3.10 27.87
CA GLU A 91 5.61 4.26 28.33
C GLU A 91 5.58 5.38 27.28
N MET A 92 6.73 5.74 26.69
CA MET A 92 6.79 6.76 25.65
C MET A 92 6.05 6.33 24.36
N CYS A 93 6.19 5.05 23.97
CA CYS A 93 5.51 4.50 22.78
C CYS A 93 3.99 4.46 22.96
N CYS A 94 3.50 4.03 24.12
CA CYS A 94 2.07 4.00 24.43
C CYS A 94 1.49 5.41 24.49
N GLN A 95 2.17 6.36 25.14
CA GLN A 95 1.73 7.75 25.20
C GLN A 95 1.58 8.39 23.81
N ALA A 96 2.58 8.18 22.94
CA ALA A 96 2.54 8.71 21.57
C ALA A 96 1.35 8.14 20.78
N LEU A 97 1.11 6.82 20.87
CA LEU A 97 -0.02 6.18 20.21
C LEU A 97 -1.37 6.61 20.81
N ASP A 98 -1.47 6.75 22.12
CA ASP A 98 -2.71 7.18 22.80
C ASP A 98 -3.10 8.61 22.41
N VAL A 99 -2.12 9.51 22.28
CA VAL A 99 -2.33 10.85 21.72
C VAL A 99 -2.84 10.74 20.28
N ALA A 100 -2.19 9.94 19.43
CA ALA A 100 -2.60 9.77 18.05
C ALA A 100 -4.03 9.20 17.92
N LEU A 101 -4.39 8.21 18.75
CA LEU A 101 -5.74 7.65 18.79
C LEU A 101 -6.78 8.67 19.26
N LYS A 102 -6.48 9.47 20.30
CA LYS A 102 -7.38 10.54 20.72
C LYS A 102 -7.55 11.61 19.64
N MET A 103 -6.50 11.94 18.91
CA MET A 103 -6.60 12.80 17.73
C MET A 103 -7.54 12.20 16.70
N VAL A 104 -7.41 10.92 16.35
CA VAL A 104 -8.32 10.25 15.41
C VAL A 104 -9.78 10.30 15.89
N TYR A 105 -10.06 9.98 17.16
CA TYR A 105 -11.43 10.10 17.68
C TYR A 105 -11.96 11.54 17.68
N ALA A 106 -11.09 12.54 17.89
CA ALA A 106 -11.47 13.94 17.77
C ALA A 106 -11.79 14.34 16.32
N MET A 107 -11.11 13.75 15.33
CA MET A 107 -11.42 13.93 13.91
C MET A 107 -12.78 13.36 13.55
N GLU A 108 -13.10 12.14 14.01
CA GLU A 108 -14.39 11.49 13.76
C GLU A 108 -15.56 12.27 14.38
N LYS A 109 -15.32 12.92 15.52
CA LYS A 109 -16.28 13.82 16.18
C LYS A 109 -16.35 15.22 15.55
N GLY A 110 -15.53 15.52 14.55
CA GLY A 110 -15.46 16.85 13.93
C GLY A 110 -14.86 17.93 14.82
N VAL A 111 -14.21 17.56 15.92
CA VAL A 111 -13.58 18.48 16.89
C VAL A 111 -12.29 19.07 16.33
N ILE A 112 -11.55 18.27 15.54
CA ILE A 112 -10.38 18.74 14.78
C ILE A 112 -10.54 18.37 13.31
N ALA A 113 -9.83 19.10 12.44
CA ALA A 113 -9.74 18.76 11.04
C ALA A 113 -9.09 17.38 10.84
N GLN A 114 -9.41 16.72 9.72
CA GLN A 114 -8.86 15.43 9.37
C GLN A 114 -7.34 15.57 9.14
N THR A 115 -6.54 14.78 9.86
CA THR A 115 -5.08 14.87 9.88
C THR A 115 -4.49 13.46 9.74
N ARG A 116 -3.32 13.35 9.10
CA ARG A 116 -2.51 12.13 9.03
C ARG A 116 -1.41 12.19 10.10
N ILE A 117 -0.99 11.03 10.62
CA ILE A 117 -0.08 10.96 11.76
C ILE A 117 0.98 9.87 11.51
N GLY A 118 2.25 10.27 11.56
CA GLY A 118 3.41 9.40 11.54
C GLY A 118 4.05 9.30 12.92
N LEU A 119 4.28 8.08 13.41
CA LEU A 119 4.94 7.79 14.68
C LEU A 119 6.26 7.05 14.42
N PHE A 120 7.38 7.58 14.90
CA PHE A 120 8.69 6.95 14.72
C PHE A 120 9.53 7.01 15.98
N THR A 121 10.13 5.89 16.36
CA THR A 121 11.14 5.83 17.43
C THR A 121 12.53 6.14 16.87
N GLY A 122 13.29 7.01 17.54
CA GLY A 122 14.64 7.31 17.11
C GLY A 122 15.42 8.16 18.11
N HIS A 123 16.60 8.60 17.67
CA HIS A 123 17.48 9.47 18.44
C HIS A 123 17.41 10.89 17.90
N ILE A 124 17.48 11.87 18.79
CA ILE A 124 17.61 13.29 18.45
C ILE A 124 18.67 13.93 19.33
N ILE A 125 19.22 15.04 18.86
CA ILE A 125 20.06 15.94 19.63
C ILE A 125 19.25 17.19 19.95
N GLU A 126 19.16 17.53 21.23
CA GLU A 126 18.53 18.76 21.71
C GLU A 126 19.59 19.74 22.22
N THR A 127 19.52 20.99 21.78
CA THR A 127 20.41 22.09 22.23
C THR A 127 19.61 23.38 22.36
N VAL A 128 20.13 24.37 23.08
CA VAL A 128 19.47 25.66 23.26
C VAL A 128 20.24 26.71 22.46
N LEU A 129 19.59 27.31 21.48
CA LEU A 129 20.13 28.41 20.67
C LEU A 129 19.28 29.66 20.92
N GLU A 130 19.90 30.73 21.41
CA GLU A 130 19.23 32.02 21.69
C GLU A 130 17.97 31.88 22.59
N GLY A 131 18.03 31.00 23.59
CA GLY A 131 16.91 30.72 24.50
C GLY A 131 15.78 29.87 23.89
N LYS A 132 15.94 29.40 22.65
CA LYS A 132 15.02 28.46 22.00
C LYS A 132 15.62 27.07 21.95
N THR A 133 14.83 26.08 22.35
CA THR A 133 15.19 24.67 22.20
C THR A 133 15.16 24.29 20.71
N MET A 134 16.29 23.84 20.19
CA MET A 134 16.48 23.34 18.84
C MET A 134 16.64 21.82 18.90
N ARG A 135 15.99 21.11 17.97
CA ARG A 135 16.04 19.64 17.90
C ARG A 135 16.51 19.21 16.52
N PHE A 136 17.48 18.30 16.49
CA PHE A 136 18.11 17.80 15.27
C PHE A 136 18.06 16.28 15.23
N GLY A 137 17.80 15.71 14.05
CA GLY A 137 17.86 14.27 13.86
C GLY A 137 17.15 13.81 12.59
N ALA A 138 17.69 12.79 11.93
CA ALA A 138 17.06 12.17 10.76
C ALA A 138 15.70 11.53 11.10
N SER A 139 15.47 11.22 12.37
CA SER A 139 14.22 10.66 12.91
C SER A 139 12.98 11.48 12.55
N PHE A 140 13.09 12.82 12.48
CA PHE A 140 11.99 13.68 12.05
C PHE A 140 11.61 13.43 10.59
N SER A 141 12.58 13.29 9.70
CA SER A 141 12.33 13.02 8.29
C SER A 141 11.64 11.67 8.08
N VAL A 142 11.98 10.66 8.89
CA VAL A 142 11.31 9.34 8.84
C VAL A 142 9.86 9.46 9.34
N ALA A 143 9.61 10.11 10.47
CA ALA A 143 8.25 10.34 10.97
C ALA A 143 7.39 11.13 9.96
N SER A 144 7.96 12.13 9.28
CA SER A 144 7.26 12.89 8.22
C SER A 144 6.89 11.98 7.07
N ARG A 145 7.79 11.07 6.67
CA ARG A 145 7.50 10.12 5.60
C ARG A 145 6.44 9.10 6.00
N LEU A 146 6.39 8.67 7.25
CA LEU A 146 5.32 7.80 7.76
C LEU A 146 3.96 8.52 7.70
N GLU A 147 3.94 9.80 8.05
CA GLU A 147 2.76 10.65 7.88
C GLU A 147 2.35 10.71 6.39
N GLU A 148 3.28 10.98 5.47
CA GLU A 148 2.98 11.08 4.03
C GLU A 148 2.42 9.76 3.47
N LEU A 149 3.01 8.62 3.90
CA LEU A 149 2.58 7.28 3.51
C LEU A 149 1.17 6.94 4.00
N CYS A 150 0.64 7.63 5.01
CA CYS A 150 -0.76 7.47 5.40
C CYS A 150 -1.69 7.78 4.22
N GLY A 151 -1.33 8.76 3.37
CA GLY A 151 -2.08 9.09 2.16
C GLY A 151 -2.11 7.94 1.14
N TYR A 152 -0.96 7.31 0.90
CA TYR A 152 -0.84 6.18 -0.03
C TYR A 152 -1.62 4.94 0.45
N PHE A 153 -1.54 4.66 1.74
CA PHE A 153 -2.21 3.51 2.37
C PHE A 153 -3.64 3.80 2.82
N GLY A 154 -4.13 5.03 2.71
CA GLY A 154 -5.47 5.41 3.17
C GLY A 154 -5.69 5.25 4.69
N THR A 155 -4.62 5.26 5.48
CA THR A 155 -4.66 5.19 6.94
C THR A 155 -4.54 6.59 7.56
N ARG A 156 -4.76 6.68 8.88
CA ARG A 156 -4.55 7.94 9.64
C ARG A 156 -3.35 7.91 10.56
N ILE A 157 -2.91 6.72 10.93
CA ILE A 157 -1.78 6.49 11.79
C ILE A 157 -0.93 5.45 11.08
N LEU A 158 0.33 5.79 10.83
CA LEU A 158 1.37 4.82 10.53
C LEU A 158 2.47 4.95 11.57
N MET A 159 2.94 3.80 12.02
CA MET A 159 4.01 3.71 13.00
C MET A 159 5.04 2.68 12.57
N ASP A 160 6.27 2.85 13.06
CA ASP A 160 7.33 1.87 12.83
C ASP A 160 7.20 0.65 13.77
N ARG A 161 8.06 -0.34 13.53
CA ARG A 161 8.06 -1.59 14.28
C ARG A 161 8.31 -1.39 15.78
N GLU A 162 9.20 -0.48 16.18
CA GLU A 162 9.49 -0.27 17.61
C GLU A 162 8.25 0.27 18.33
N VAL A 163 7.59 1.30 17.79
CA VAL A 163 6.35 1.82 18.38
C VAL A 163 5.30 0.71 18.48
N ALA A 164 5.12 -0.09 17.43
CA ALA A 164 4.15 -1.19 17.44
C ALA A 164 4.49 -2.30 18.45
N PHE A 165 5.76 -2.68 18.54
CA PHE A 165 6.23 -3.77 19.41
C PHE A 165 5.93 -3.50 20.89
N TRP A 166 6.08 -2.24 21.30
CA TRP A 166 5.92 -1.84 22.69
C TRP A 166 4.47 -1.63 23.15
N GLN A 167 3.48 -1.86 22.29
CA GLN A 167 2.07 -1.68 22.64
C GLN A 167 1.52 -2.88 23.42
N THR A 168 1.13 -2.67 24.68
CA THR A 168 0.46 -3.70 25.49
C THR A 168 -1.05 -3.65 25.30
N ASP A 169 -1.65 -2.48 25.47
CA ASP A 169 -3.11 -2.32 25.56
C ASP A 169 -3.79 -2.43 24.18
N HIS A 170 -3.02 -2.10 23.13
CA HIS A 170 -3.47 -2.10 21.75
C HIS A 170 -2.98 -3.30 20.95
N ALA A 171 -2.24 -4.24 21.57
CA ALA A 171 -1.55 -5.35 20.91
C ALA A 171 -2.47 -6.13 19.95
N LYS A 172 -3.67 -6.48 20.40
CA LYS A 172 -4.66 -7.24 19.62
C LYS A 172 -5.26 -6.48 18.42
N TYR A 173 -5.11 -5.15 18.40
CA TYR A 173 -5.61 -4.28 17.34
C TYR A 173 -4.49 -3.84 16.37
N LEU A 174 -3.25 -4.28 16.59
CA LEU A 174 -2.14 -3.96 15.70
C LEU A 174 -2.31 -4.66 14.36
N VAL A 175 -2.16 -3.88 13.30
CA VAL A 175 -2.23 -4.35 11.92
C VAL A 175 -0.90 -4.05 11.24
N SER A 176 -0.26 -5.10 10.72
CA SER A 176 0.88 -4.99 9.83
C SER A 176 0.41 -4.46 8.48
N ILE A 177 0.97 -3.33 8.06
CA ILE A 177 0.67 -2.68 6.78
C ILE A 177 1.62 -3.17 5.70
N GLY A 178 2.86 -3.50 6.04
CA GLY A 178 3.83 -4.06 5.10
C GLY A 178 5.26 -3.60 5.37
N LYS A 179 6.21 -4.18 4.64
CA LYS A 179 7.59 -3.72 4.59
C LYS A 179 7.77 -2.90 3.32
N VAL A 180 8.19 -1.65 3.43
CA VAL A 180 8.27 -0.75 2.27
C VAL A 180 9.58 0.00 2.23
N THR A 181 10.03 0.35 1.02
CA THR A 181 11.11 1.32 0.79
C THR A 181 10.60 2.42 -0.14
N PRO A 182 10.31 3.63 0.38
CA PRO A 182 9.95 4.77 -0.44
C PRO A 182 11.09 5.22 -1.36
N LYS A 183 10.77 5.85 -2.49
CA LYS A 183 11.74 6.48 -3.38
C LYS A 183 12.66 7.44 -2.60
N ASN A 184 13.97 7.37 -2.89
CA ASN A 184 15.04 8.14 -2.26
C ASN A 184 15.33 7.79 -0.79
N PHE A 185 14.90 6.61 -0.33
CA PHE A 185 15.29 6.06 0.96
C PHE A 185 16.18 4.83 0.78
N ASN A 186 17.24 4.75 1.58
CA ASN A 186 18.17 3.63 1.55
C ASN A 186 17.80 2.52 2.56
N HIS A 187 16.75 2.75 3.37
CA HIS A 187 16.38 1.85 4.46
C HIS A 187 14.90 1.49 4.41
N PRO A 188 14.57 0.18 4.44
CA PRO A 188 13.19 -0.29 4.50
C PRO A 188 12.58 0.01 5.86
N VAL A 189 11.27 0.23 5.87
CA VAL A 189 10.50 0.42 7.10
C VAL A 189 9.36 -0.59 7.15
N HIS A 190 9.22 -1.25 8.31
CA HIS A 190 8.06 -2.07 8.60
C HIS A 190 6.97 -1.18 9.20
N LEU A 191 5.86 -1.09 8.49
CA LEU A 191 4.75 -0.22 8.80
C LEU A 191 3.67 -0.96 9.57
N PHE A 192 3.18 -0.32 10.61
CA PHE A 192 2.06 -0.80 11.42
C PHE A 192 1.02 0.30 11.60
N SER A 193 -0.19 -0.11 11.94
CA SER A 193 -1.32 0.76 12.26
C SER A 193 -2.21 0.07 13.31
N VAL A 194 -3.26 0.73 13.77
CA VAL A 194 -4.15 0.21 14.82
C VAL A 194 -5.60 0.28 14.39
N TYR A 195 -6.22 -0.88 14.19
CA TYR A 195 -7.60 -0.98 13.70
C TYR A 195 -8.54 -1.22 14.87
N ARG A 196 -9.20 -0.15 15.29
CA ARG A 196 -10.22 -0.11 16.35
C ARG A 196 -11.55 0.44 15.83
N PRO A 197 -12.66 0.17 16.53
CA PRO A 197 -13.92 0.87 16.24
C PRO A 197 -13.71 2.38 16.23
N GLY A 198 -14.16 3.07 15.18
CA GLY A 198 -13.96 4.51 14.99
C GLY A 198 -12.60 4.91 14.41
N THR A 199 -11.83 3.98 13.83
CA THR A 199 -10.53 4.28 13.20
C THR A 199 -10.43 3.65 11.80
N HIS A 200 -9.66 4.26 10.89
CA HIS A 200 -9.33 3.68 9.58
C HIS A 200 -10.54 3.10 8.82
N GLN A 201 -11.63 3.86 8.76
CA GLN A 201 -12.91 3.48 8.13
C GLN A 201 -13.71 2.36 8.84
N CYS A 202 -13.25 1.87 9.99
CA CYS A 202 -14.01 0.98 10.85
C CYS A 202 -15.10 1.78 11.60
N PRO A 203 -16.39 1.49 11.43
CA PRO A 203 -17.46 2.15 12.18
C PRO A 203 -17.31 1.96 13.70
N GLU A 204 -17.86 2.88 14.51
CA GLU A 204 -17.81 2.77 15.97
C GLU A 204 -18.59 1.56 16.51
N ASN A 205 -19.65 1.15 15.81
CA ASN A 205 -20.52 0.03 16.16
C ASN A 205 -20.08 -1.31 15.54
N ILE A 206 -18.87 -1.39 14.99
CA ILE A 206 -18.35 -2.58 14.32
C ILE A 206 -18.26 -3.79 15.27
N ASP A 207 -18.56 -4.97 14.74
CA ASP A 207 -18.40 -6.22 15.49
C ASP A 207 -16.91 -6.47 15.79
N LYS A 208 -16.55 -6.35 17.08
CA LYS A 208 -15.18 -6.52 17.56
C LYS A 208 -14.61 -7.90 17.25
N LYS A 209 -15.43 -8.97 17.24
CA LYS A 209 -14.96 -10.32 16.94
C LYS A 209 -14.60 -10.45 15.47
N LYS A 210 -15.46 -9.93 14.57
CA LYS A 210 -15.18 -9.89 13.13
C LYS A 210 -13.94 -9.04 12.83
N LEU A 211 -13.80 -7.90 13.51
CA LEU A 211 -12.62 -7.03 13.36
C LEU A 211 -11.32 -7.75 13.76
N LEU A 212 -11.29 -8.39 14.93
CA LEU A 212 -10.12 -9.15 15.37
C LEU A 212 -9.79 -10.31 14.41
N ARG A 213 -10.80 -10.97 13.85
CA ARG A 213 -10.60 -12.00 12.83
C ARG A 213 -9.98 -11.44 11.55
N PHE A 214 -10.45 -10.29 11.08
CA PHE A 214 -9.84 -9.60 9.94
C PHE A 214 -8.37 -9.27 10.22
N ILE A 215 -8.07 -8.72 11.40
CA ILE A 215 -6.70 -8.35 11.79
C ILE A 215 -5.77 -9.57 11.78
N GLU A 216 -6.22 -10.71 12.32
CA GLU A 216 -5.48 -11.97 12.29
C GLU A 216 -5.20 -12.43 10.85
N LEU A 217 -6.23 -12.47 10.00
CA LEU A 217 -6.10 -12.87 8.59
C LEU A 217 -5.14 -11.95 7.84
N LYS A 218 -5.30 -10.63 7.99
CA LYS A 218 -4.46 -9.61 7.35
C LYS A 218 -3.01 -9.73 7.81
N ASN A 219 -2.76 -9.82 9.12
CA ASN A 219 -1.39 -9.93 9.64
C ASN A 219 -0.69 -11.20 9.13
N ARG A 220 -1.40 -12.33 9.07
CA ARG A 220 -0.84 -13.56 8.51
C ARG A 220 -0.56 -13.45 7.01
N ALA A 221 -1.44 -12.80 6.26
CA ALA A 221 -1.26 -12.57 4.84
C ALA A 221 -0.05 -11.64 4.55
N VAL A 222 0.10 -10.57 5.34
CA VAL A 222 1.22 -9.63 5.22
C VAL A 222 2.54 -10.26 5.68
N GLU A 223 2.50 -11.19 6.64
CA GLU A 223 3.67 -11.98 7.04
C GLU A 223 4.15 -12.89 5.90
N LEU A 224 3.23 -13.54 5.18
CA LEU A 224 3.55 -14.31 3.98
C LEU A 224 4.07 -13.42 2.86
N PHE A 225 3.56 -12.19 2.74
CA PHE A 225 4.06 -11.22 1.76
C PHE A 225 5.49 -10.78 2.08
N CYS A 226 5.75 -10.32 3.31
CA CYS A 226 7.04 -9.76 3.71
C CYS A 226 8.11 -10.82 4.04
N GLY A 227 7.68 -12.02 4.43
CA GLY A 227 8.51 -13.02 5.11
C GLY A 227 8.75 -12.70 6.60
N ASN A 228 9.10 -13.73 7.37
CA ASN A 228 9.50 -13.65 8.76
C ASN A 228 10.65 -14.63 9.06
N LEU A 229 11.88 -14.10 9.09
CA LEU A 229 13.09 -14.92 9.26
C LEU A 229 13.18 -15.61 10.61
N LEU A 230 12.72 -14.95 11.67
CA LEU A 230 12.76 -15.50 13.02
C LEU A 230 11.86 -16.75 13.15
N GLN A 231 10.89 -16.88 12.25
CA GLN A 231 9.98 -18.03 12.17
C GLN A 231 10.24 -18.91 10.94
N GLY A 232 11.30 -18.67 10.17
CA GLY A 232 11.62 -19.44 8.96
C GLY A 232 10.64 -19.25 7.80
N ILE A 233 9.82 -18.20 7.81
CA ILE A 233 8.82 -17.92 6.77
C ILE A 233 9.48 -17.10 5.66
N MET A 234 9.48 -17.64 4.45
CA MET A 234 9.94 -16.93 3.24
C MET A 234 8.78 -16.19 2.57
N PRO A 235 9.05 -15.07 1.86
CA PRO A 235 8.05 -14.40 1.04
C PRO A 235 7.40 -15.35 0.02
N ASP A 236 6.08 -15.49 0.08
CA ASP A 236 5.26 -16.29 -0.84
C ASP A 236 4.10 -15.44 -1.36
N PHE A 237 4.33 -14.76 -2.49
CA PHE A 237 3.36 -13.84 -3.08
C PHE A 237 2.08 -14.53 -3.56
N PRO A 238 2.11 -15.69 -4.24
CA PRO A 238 0.90 -16.42 -4.58
C PRO A 238 0.02 -16.74 -3.36
N LEU A 239 0.61 -17.27 -2.28
CA LEU A 239 -0.16 -17.60 -1.08
C LEU A 239 -0.61 -16.34 -0.33
N ALA A 240 0.26 -15.34 -0.21
CA ALA A 240 -0.08 -14.05 0.38
C ALA A 240 -1.27 -13.41 -0.34
N ARG A 241 -1.29 -13.43 -1.68
CA ARG A 241 -2.39 -12.89 -2.48
C ARG A 241 -3.73 -13.57 -2.16
N ILE A 242 -3.75 -14.89 -2.04
CA ILE A 242 -4.97 -15.63 -1.67
C ILE A 242 -5.45 -15.18 -0.28
N LYS A 243 -4.54 -15.10 0.69
CA LYS A 243 -4.88 -14.68 2.07
C LYS A 243 -5.26 -13.20 2.19
N LEU A 244 -4.66 -12.33 1.39
CA LEU A 244 -5.02 -10.91 1.31
C LEU A 244 -6.43 -10.75 0.72
N LEU A 245 -6.80 -11.52 -0.31
CA LEU A 245 -8.18 -11.52 -0.83
C LEU A 245 -9.19 -12.01 0.21
N GLU A 246 -8.88 -13.08 0.95
CA GLU A 246 -9.72 -13.54 2.07
C GLU A 246 -9.90 -12.44 3.14
N ALA A 247 -8.82 -11.75 3.52
CA ALA A 247 -8.87 -10.64 4.47
C ALA A 247 -9.67 -9.44 3.91
N GLN A 248 -9.49 -9.13 2.64
CA GLN A 248 -10.21 -8.05 1.94
C GLN A 248 -11.71 -8.30 1.93
N ASP A 249 -12.15 -9.51 1.60
CA ASP A 249 -13.56 -9.88 1.58
C ASP A 249 -14.16 -9.82 3.00
N ALA A 250 -13.44 -10.27 4.03
CA ALA A 250 -13.86 -10.14 5.43
C ALA A 250 -14.02 -8.67 5.87
N PHE A 251 -13.13 -7.77 5.42
CA PHE A 251 -13.23 -6.34 5.72
C PHE A 251 -14.42 -5.69 5.02
N VAL A 252 -14.66 -6.05 3.75
CA VAL A 252 -15.80 -5.55 2.96
C VAL A 252 -17.12 -6.02 3.56
N GLU A 253 -17.24 -7.29 3.96
CA GLU A 253 -18.45 -7.81 4.61
C GLU A 253 -18.79 -7.02 5.87
N MET A 254 -17.77 -6.60 6.62
CA MET A 254 -17.93 -5.91 7.90
C MET A 254 -18.16 -4.40 7.76
N THR A 255 -17.57 -3.74 6.75
CA THR A 255 -17.54 -2.27 6.64
C THR A 255 -18.24 -1.72 5.39
N GLY A 256 -18.53 -2.56 4.40
CA GLY A 256 -18.99 -2.15 3.06
C GLY A 256 -17.92 -1.44 2.22
N LYS A 257 -16.70 -1.30 2.74
CA LYS A 257 -15.59 -0.59 2.09
C LYS A 257 -14.39 -1.51 1.95
N ARG A 258 -13.45 -1.12 1.09
CA ARG A 258 -12.20 -1.85 0.89
C ARG A 258 -11.10 -1.32 1.79
N ASP A 259 -10.32 -2.23 2.36
CA ASP A 259 -9.09 -1.92 3.09
C ASP A 259 -7.99 -1.48 2.12
N GLN A 260 -7.79 -0.17 2.01
CA GLN A 260 -6.82 0.42 1.07
C GLN A 260 -5.39 -0.15 1.20
N PRO A 261 -4.86 -0.45 2.42
CA PRO A 261 -3.54 -1.08 2.51
C PRO A 261 -3.46 -2.46 1.86
N THR A 262 -4.47 -3.29 2.06
CA THR A 262 -4.54 -4.62 1.42
C THR A 262 -4.60 -4.47 -0.10
N GLU A 263 -5.36 -3.49 -0.62
CA GLU A 263 -5.36 -3.19 -2.06
C GLU A 263 -3.97 -2.83 -2.59
N ARG A 264 -3.20 -1.98 -1.88
CA ARG A 264 -1.84 -1.60 -2.32
C ARG A 264 -0.90 -2.79 -2.42
N ILE A 265 -0.99 -3.74 -1.49
CA ILE A 265 -0.19 -4.96 -1.56
C ILE A 265 -0.66 -5.85 -2.70
N LEU A 266 -1.97 -6.00 -2.90
CA LEU A 266 -2.54 -6.78 -4.01
C LEU A 266 -2.15 -6.19 -5.38
N GLU A 267 -2.16 -4.87 -5.52
CA GLU A 267 -1.65 -4.15 -6.70
C GLU A 267 -0.16 -4.46 -6.92
N TYR A 268 0.65 -4.35 -5.87
CA TYR A 268 2.09 -4.63 -5.96
C TYR A 268 2.38 -6.08 -6.37
N ILE A 269 1.70 -7.07 -5.78
CA ILE A 269 1.81 -8.49 -6.18
C ILE A 269 1.30 -8.69 -7.61
N GLY A 270 0.28 -7.93 -8.03
CA GLY A 270 -0.19 -7.93 -9.41
C GLY A 270 0.90 -7.53 -10.41
N ASN A 271 1.71 -6.53 -10.06
CA ASN A 271 2.80 -6.02 -10.91
C ASN A 271 4.10 -6.83 -10.75
N HIS A 272 4.32 -7.42 -9.58
CA HIS A 272 5.47 -8.25 -9.26
C HIS A 272 4.95 -9.60 -8.76
N PRO A 273 4.65 -10.55 -9.67
CA PRO A 273 3.98 -11.78 -9.26
C PRO A 273 4.83 -12.68 -8.33
N ARG A 274 6.15 -12.47 -8.30
CA ARG A 274 7.10 -13.14 -7.40
C ARG A 274 7.98 -12.10 -6.69
N PRO A 275 8.48 -12.39 -5.48
CA PRO A 275 9.44 -11.53 -4.83
C PRO A 275 10.73 -11.45 -5.66
N GLU A 276 11.23 -10.23 -5.87
CA GLU A 276 12.57 -9.99 -6.41
C GLU A 276 13.65 -10.49 -5.43
N GLU A 277 14.88 -10.68 -5.92
CA GLU A 277 15.98 -11.19 -5.09
C GLU A 277 16.27 -10.28 -3.88
N ASP A 278 16.15 -8.97 -4.07
CA ASP A 278 16.35 -7.96 -3.03
C ASP A 278 15.09 -7.70 -2.17
N PHE A 279 13.92 -8.21 -2.56
CA PHE A 279 12.64 -7.92 -1.91
C PHE A 279 12.68 -8.24 -0.41
N LYS A 280 13.37 -9.31 -0.04
CA LYS A 280 13.57 -9.67 1.37
C LYS A 280 14.27 -8.56 2.16
N ALA A 281 15.25 -7.88 1.55
CA ALA A 281 15.98 -6.79 2.17
C ALA A 281 15.17 -5.50 2.14
N VAL A 282 14.58 -5.13 0.99
CA VAL A 282 14.01 -3.78 0.77
C VAL A 282 12.48 -3.71 0.91
N GLY A 283 11.79 -4.85 0.84
CA GLY A 283 10.32 -4.90 0.80
C GLY A 283 9.74 -4.26 -0.46
N MET A 284 8.50 -3.79 -0.36
CA MET A 284 7.77 -3.14 -1.44
C MET A 284 8.37 -1.75 -1.76
N LYS A 285 8.86 -1.57 -2.99
CA LYS A 285 9.36 -0.28 -3.49
C LYS A 285 8.18 0.64 -3.82
N ILE A 286 8.16 1.86 -3.26
CA ILE A 286 7.07 2.84 -3.45
C ILE A 286 7.59 4.06 -4.23
N GLY A 287 6.91 4.43 -5.31
CA GLY A 287 7.22 5.64 -6.09
C GLY A 287 8.19 5.44 -7.24
N GLU A 288 8.53 4.18 -7.57
CA GLU A 288 9.04 3.88 -8.90
C GLU A 288 7.94 4.19 -9.93
N PRO A 289 8.29 4.66 -11.13
CA PRO A 289 7.33 4.82 -12.22
C PRO A 289 6.94 3.43 -12.71
N THR A 290 6.15 2.69 -11.94
CA THR A 290 5.25 1.70 -12.53
C THR A 290 4.17 2.51 -13.21
N THR A 291 4.38 2.75 -14.50
CA THR A 291 3.36 3.10 -15.51
C THR A 291 2.03 3.53 -14.91
N GLU A 292 1.84 4.86 -14.84
CA GLU A 292 0.54 5.53 -14.69
C GLU A 292 -0.49 4.85 -13.77
N SER A 293 -0.67 5.43 -12.58
CA SER A 293 -1.95 5.52 -11.88
C SER A 293 -2.85 4.28 -11.93
N GLY A 294 -2.70 3.35 -10.98
CA GLY A 294 -3.78 2.64 -10.24
C GLY A 294 -5.05 2.13 -10.97
N GLY A 295 -5.05 2.04 -12.29
CA GLY A 295 -6.20 1.73 -13.12
C GLY A 295 -5.82 1.33 -14.55
N ILE A 296 -4.51 1.16 -14.84
CA ILE A 296 -4.02 0.99 -16.22
C ILE A 296 -3.27 -0.35 -16.45
N HIS A 297 -2.99 -1.16 -15.42
CA HIS A 297 -2.36 -2.46 -15.69
C HIS A 297 -3.29 -3.51 -16.32
N LEU A 298 -4.61 -3.37 -16.20
CA LEU A 298 -5.58 -4.08 -17.05
C LEU A 298 -6.09 -3.26 -18.23
N LEU A 299 -5.50 -2.09 -18.46
CA LEU A 299 -5.46 -1.48 -19.78
C LEU A 299 -4.26 -2.02 -20.58
N ASN A 300 -3.25 -2.66 -19.99
CA ASN A 300 -2.27 -3.47 -20.76
C ASN A 300 -2.85 -4.77 -21.35
N LEU A 301 -4.18 -4.87 -21.51
CA LEU A 301 -4.74 -5.73 -22.53
C LEU A 301 -4.08 -5.33 -23.85
N SER A 302 -3.47 -6.28 -24.57
CA SER A 302 -2.65 -6.07 -25.80
C SER A 302 -3.00 -4.81 -26.58
N SER A 303 -2.03 -4.24 -27.29
CA SER A 303 -2.32 -3.25 -28.33
C SER A 303 -3.45 -3.68 -29.29
N GLU A 304 -3.77 -4.99 -29.41
CA GLU A 304 -4.94 -5.53 -30.09
C GLU A 304 -6.28 -5.28 -29.38
N PHE A 305 -6.32 -5.33 -28.05
CA PHE A 305 -7.50 -5.03 -27.23
C PHE A 305 -7.86 -3.55 -27.33
N PHE A 306 -6.86 -2.66 -27.18
CA PHE A 306 -7.03 -1.21 -27.36
C PHE A 306 -7.46 -0.81 -28.77
N LYS A 307 -6.92 -1.46 -29.81
CA LYS A 307 -7.35 -1.26 -31.21
C LYS A 307 -8.81 -1.66 -31.47
N ALA A 308 -9.46 -2.34 -30.54
CA ALA A 308 -10.84 -2.82 -30.66
C ALA A 308 -11.87 -2.04 -29.83
N ILE A 309 -11.45 -1.01 -29.07
CA ILE A 309 -12.30 -0.21 -28.17
C ILE A 309 -13.10 0.81 -28.97
N ASP A 310 -14.40 0.56 -29.12
CA ASP A 310 -15.41 1.60 -29.39
C ASP A 310 -15.90 2.20 -28.04
N ALA A 311 -16.59 3.34 -28.07
CA ALA A 311 -17.09 4.04 -26.87
C ALA A 311 -17.93 3.18 -25.91
N GLU A 312 -18.58 2.12 -26.40
CA GLU A 312 -19.38 1.15 -25.61
C GLU A 312 -18.52 0.32 -24.64
N PHE A 313 -17.22 0.12 -24.93
CA PHE A 313 -16.33 -0.75 -24.15
C PHE A 313 -15.64 -0.04 -22.97
N TYR A 314 -15.54 1.29 -23.00
CA TYR A 314 -14.85 2.06 -21.97
C TYR A 314 -15.60 1.99 -20.62
N GLN A 315 -16.94 2.09 -20.63
CA GLN A 315 -17.73 1.97 -19.40
C GLN A 315 -17.57 0.59 -18.74
N ALA A 316 -17.59 -0.49 -19.52
CA ALA A 316 -17.55 -1.85 -18.98
C ALA A 316 -16.16 -2.28 -18.47
N LEU A 317 -15.09 -1.64 -18.94
CA LEU A 317 -13.71 -1.96 -18.54
C LEU A 317 -13.18 -1.02 -17.44
N VAL A 318 -13.69 0.20 -17.36
CA VAL A 318 -13.17 1.25 -16.46
C VAL A 318 -14.10 1.53 -15.28
N VAL A 319 -15.42 1.35 -15.44
CA VAL A 319 -16.42 1.66 -14.38
C VAL A 319 -16.85 0.42 -13.61
N ASP A 320 -17.07 -0.70 -14.30
CA ASP A 320 -17.33 -2.00 -13.70
C ASP A 320 -16.01 -2.77 -13.60
N THR A 321 -15.59 -3.18 -12.39
CA THR A 321 -14.34 -3.93 -12.13
C THR A 321 -14.60 -5.37 -11.68
N ASP A 322 -15.85 -5.80 -11.61
CA ASP A 322 -16.21 -7.14 -11.12
C ASP A 322 -15.66 -8.25 -12.02
N TRP A 323 -15.41 -7.91 -13.28
CA TRP A 323 -14.78 -8.78 -14.26
C TRP A 323 -13.38 -9.23 -13.85
N GLU A 324 -12.60 -8.39 -13.15
CA GLU A 324 -11.23 -8.73 -12.75
C GLU A 324 -11.18 -9.96 -11.84
N ARG A 325 -12.19 -10.12 -10.97
CA ARG A 325 -12.29 -11.25 -10.03
C ARG A 325 -12.52 -12.59 -10.76
N LYS A 326 -13.04 -12.55 -11.99
CA LYS A 326 -13.30 -13.75 -12.81
C LYS A 326 -12.04 -14.25 -13.53
N PHE A 327 -11.04 -13.40 -13.68
CA PHE A 327 -9.74 -13.79 -14.23
C PHE A 327 -8.87 -14.42 -13.14
N LYS A 328 -8.69 -15.73 -13.21
CA LYS A 328 -7.85 -16.49 -12.27
C LYS A 328 -6.39 -16.46 -12.74
N LEU A 329 -5.48 -16.09 -11.85
CA LEU A 329 -4.06 -16.12 -12.13
C LEU A 329 -3.57 -17.58 -12.20
N ILE A 330 -2.80 -17.91 -13.22
CA ILE A 330 -2.25 -19.23 -13.50
C ILE A 330 -0.76 -19.09 -13.77
N TRP A 331 0.00 -19.98 -13.13
CA TRP A 331 1.45 -20.05 -13.26
C TRP A 331 1.85 -21.26 -14.10
N ARG A 332 2.80 -21.06 -15.00
CA ARG A 332 3.42 -22.14 -15.78
C ARG A 332 4.92 -21.94 -15.83
N LYS A 333 5.65 -23.05 -15.84
CA LYS A 333 7.10 -23.06 -15.98
C LYS A 333 7.48 -23.11 -17.45
N LYS A 334 8.68 -22.64 -17.77
CA LYS A 334 9.27 -22.85 -19.10
C LYS A 334 9.18 -24.34 -19.48
N GLY A 335 8.70 -24.62 -20.69
CA GLY A 335 8.50 -25.96 -21.22
C GLY A 335 7.09 -26.54 -20.99
N ASP A 336 6.25 -25.92 -20.16
CA ASP A 336 4.88 -26.39 -19.96
C ASP A 336 4.02 -26.25 -21.22
N CYS A 337 3.17 -27.25 -21.46
CA CYS A 337 2.11 -27.20 -22.46
C CYS A 337 0.85 -26.59 -21.84
N ILE A 338 0.43 -25.41 -22.31
CA ILE A 338 -0.72 -24.69 -21.76
C ILE A 338 -2.01 -25.09 -22.47
N ILE A 339 -1.94 -25.26 -23.79
CA ILE A 339 -3.03 -25.69 -24.65
C ILE A 339 -2.47 -26.72 -25.62
N ARG A 340 -3.21 -27.80 -25.88
CA ARG A 340 -2.88 -28.77 -26.92
C ARG A 340 -3.86 -28.70 -28.08
N TYR A 341 -3.36 -28.92 -29.29
CA TYR A 341 -4.17 -29.02 -30.50
C TYR A 341 -5.32 -30.03 -30.32
N GLN A 342 -6.52 -29.69 -30.79
CA GLN A 342 -7.77 -30.48 -30.71
C GLN A 342 -8.37 -30.69 -29.32
N ASP A 343 -7.77 -30.16 -28.25
CA ASP A 343 -8.36 -30.23 -26.93
C ASP A 343 -9.69 -29.47 -26.84
N THR A 344 -10.51 -29.85 -25.87
CA THR A 344 -11.67 -29.07 -25.46
C THR A 344 -11.22 -27.80 -24.74
N PRO A 345 -11.79 -26.63 -25.06
CA PRO A 345 -11.38 -25.39 -24.43
C PRO A 345 -11.84 -25.32 -22.98
N ASP A 346 -10.91 -25.00 -22.10
CA ASP A 346 -11.14 -24.84 -20.66
C ASP A 346 -11.14 -23.36 -20.22
N GLY A 347 -10.61 -22.47 -21.07
CA GLY A 347 -10.60 -21.04 -20.82
C GLY A 347 -9.92 -20.24 -21.92
N ILE A 348 -9.96 -18.93 -21.79
CA ILE A 348 -9.15 -17.98 -22.57
C ILE A 348 -8.03 -17.49 -21.66
N TYR A 349 -6.84 -17.33 -22.21
CA TYR A 349 -5.64 -16.96 -21.47
C TYR A 349 -5.12 -15.60 -21.94
N PHE A 350 -4.73 -14.76 -20.99
CA PHE A 350 -4.03 -13.50 -21.21
C PHE A 350 -2.64 -13.60 -20.59
N ILE A 351 -1.61 -13.17 -21.31
CA ILE A 351 -0.22 -13.21 -20.84
C ILE A 351 0.07 -11.94 -20.06
N ASP A 352 0.18 -12.06 -18.74
CA ASP A 352 0.56 -10.96 -17.86
C ASP A 352 2.09 -10.77 -17.90
N ASN A 353 2.83 -11.89 -17.89
CA ASN A 353 4.28 -11.90 -18.03
C ASN A 353 4.75 -13.20 -18.70
N GLY A 354 5.82 -13.12 -19.50
CA GLY A 354 6.47 -14.23 -20.16
C GLY A 354 6.19 -14.32 -21.66
N LYS A 355 6.61 -15.43 -22.26
CA LYS A 355 6.60 -15.67 -23.71
C LYS A 355 6.16 -17.09 -24.04
N VAL A 356 5.32 -17.22 -25.06
CA VAL A 356 4.84 -18.52 -25.55
C VAL A 356 5.03 -18.68 -27.04
N SER A 357 5.21 -19.92 -27.46
CA SER A 357 5.20 -20.33 -28.86
C SER A 357 3.91 -21.06 -29.19
N VAL A 358 3.28 -20.67 -30.30
CA VAL A 358 2.05 -21.26 -30.83
C VAL A 358 2.42 -22.16 -32.00
N LEU A 359 2.10 -23.44 -31.90
CA LEU A 359 2.46 -24.48 -32.86
C LEU A 359 1.19 -25.05 -33.53
N ASP A 360 1.23 -25.33 -34.82
CA ASP A 360 0.12 -26.00 -35.52
C ASP A 360 -0.02 -27.49 -35.13
N GLY A 361 -0.97 -28.20 -35.76
CA GLY A 361 -1.19 -29.63 -35.53
C GLY A 361 -0.03 -30.53 -35.95
N GLU A 362 0.93 -30.01 -36.71
CA GLU A 362 2.14 -30.71 -37.18
C GLU A 362 3.41 -30.26 -36.44
N GLY A 363 3.27 -29.38 -35.44
CA GLY A 363 4.38 -28.88 -34.63
C GLY A 363 5.15 -27.72 -35.24
N ARG A 364 4.68 -27.11 -36.34
CA ARG A 364 5.32 -25.95 -36.97
C ARG A 364 4.97 -24.68 -36.20
N LEU A 365 5.94 -23.78 -36.02
CA LEU A 365 5.73 -22.51 -35.33
C LEU A 365 4.86 -21.58 -36.17
N LEU A 366 3.68 -21.23 -35.66
CA LEU A 366 2.75 -20.28 -36.27
C LEU A 366 3.07 -18.84 -35.86
N SER A 367 3.28 -18.64 -34.55
CA SER A 367 3.52 -17.32 -33.99
C SER A 367 4.11 -17.42 -32.59
N THR A 368 4.73 -16.35 -32.17
CA THR A 368 5.22 -16.17 -30.81
C THR A 368 4.43 -15.04 -30.16
N LEU A 369 3.90 -15.28 -28.96
CA LEU A 369 3.12 -14.31 -28.21
C LEU A 369 3.87 -13.93 -26.92
N MET A 370 3.68 -12.71 -26.46
CA MET A 370 4.36 -12.15 -25.29
C MET A 370 3.38 -11.44 -24.35
N ALA A 371 3.91 -10.86 -23.26
CA ALA A 371 3.12 -10.08 -22.31
C ALA A 371 2.20 -9.06 -23.03
N GLY A 372 0.93 -9.04 -22.63
CA GLY A 372 -0.16 -8.31 -23.28
C GLY A 372 -0.99 -9.16 -24.23
N ASP A 373 -0.47 -10.24 -24.80
CA ASP A 373 -1.21 -11.03 -25.79
C ASP A 373 -2.26 -11.97 -25.18
N VAL A 374 -3.29 -12.26 -25.96
CA VAL A 374 -4.36 -13.23 -25.63
C VAL A 374 -4.18 -14.49 -26.47
N PHE A 375 -4.51 -15.67 -25.93
CA PHE A 375 -4.57 -16.90 -26.71
C PHE A 375 -5.66 -17.87 -26.22
N GLY A 376 -6.03 -18.80 -27.10
CA GLY A 376 -7.06 -19.80 -26.85
C GLY A 376 -8.50 -19.32 -27.10
N GLU A 377 -8.69 -18.05 -27.41
CA GLU A 377 -9.98 -17.44 -27.73
C GLU A 377 -10.65 -18.05 -28.97
N MET A 378 -9.87 -18.47 -29.97
CA MET A 378 -10.38 -19.01 -31.23
C MET A 378 -11.33 -20.21 -31.06
N ALA A 379 -11.07 -21.06 -30.07
CA ALA A 379 -11.87 -22.25 -29.83
C ALA A 379 -13.32 -21.95 -29.43
N TYR A 380 -13.59 -20.76 -28.88
CA TYR A 380 -14.93 -20.34 -28.45
C TYR A 380 -15.77 -19.71 -29.57
N PHE A 381 -15.15 -19.35 -30.69
CA PHE A 381 -15.82 -18.62 -31.78
C PHE A 381 -15.75 -19.35 -33.14
N THR A 382 -15.11 -20.52 -33.19
CA THR A 382 -14.99 -21.34 -34.40
C THR A 382 -16.02 -22.49 -34.38
N LYS A 383 -16.57 -22.86 -35.55
CA LYS A 383 -17.61 -23.91 -35.70
C LYS A 383 -17.24 -25.27 -35.06
N LYS A 384 -15.95 -25.61 -34.99
CA LYS A 384 -15.47 -26.88 -34.46
C LYS A 384 -15.40 -26.94 -32.93
N GLY A 385 -15.36 -25.79 -32.24
CA GLY A 385 -15.30 -25.76 -30.76
C GLY A 385 -14.04 -26.38 -30.14
N ARG A 386 -12.98 -26.62 -30.91
CA ARG A 386 -11.72 -27.25 -30.47
C ARG A 386 -10.54 -26.29 -30.58
N ARG A 387 -9.47 -26.57 -29.82
CA ARG A 387 -8.20 -25.81 -29.89
C ARG A 387 -7.57 -25.96 -31.27
N SER A 388 -7.25 -24.84 -31.91
CA SER A 388 -6.68 -24.78 -33.26
C SER A 388 -5.16 -24.95 -33.33
N ALA A 389 -4.48 -24.83 -32.19
CA ALA A 389 -3.02 -24.87 -32.09
C ALA A 389 -2.60 -25.37 -30.69
N THR A 390 -1.36 -25.83 -30.58
CA THR A 390 -0.68 -26.11 -29.31
C THR A 390 0.05 -24.85 -28.84
N VAL A 391 0.04 -24.54 -27.55
CA VAL A 391 0.75 -23.37 -26.98
C VAL A 391 1.70 -23.86 -25.89
N MET A 392 2.98 -23.52 -26.06
CA MET A 392 4.09 -23.95 -25.21
C MET A 392 4.76 -22.74 -24.53
N ALA A 393 5.16 -22.90 -23.27
CA ALA A 393 5.87 -21.88 -22.52
C ALA A 393 7.35 -21.79 -22.94
N ASP A 394 7.78 -20.64 -23.47
CA ASP A 394 9.20 -20.38 -23.79
C ASP A 394 9.97 -19.81 -22.58
N SER A 395 9.24 -19.22 -21.62
CA SER A 395 9.73 -18.71 -20.34
C SER A 395 8.80 -19.16 -19.21
N ASP A 396 9.16 -18.85 -17.96
CA ASP A 396 8.17 -18.84 -16.88
C ASP A 396 7.04 -17.86 -17.24
N LEU A 397 5.78 -18.26 -16.99
CA LEU A 397 4.60 -17.51 -17.37
C LEU A 397 3.75 -17.13 -16.17
N VAL A 398 3.17 -15.93 -16.28
CA VAL A 398 2.05 -15.45 -15.49
C VAL A 398 0.89 -15.24 -16.43
N LEU A 399 -0.17 -16.02 -16.25
CA LEU A 399 -1.34 -15.99 -17.12
C LEU A 399 -2.56 -15.60 -16.31
N ARG A 400 -3.49 -14.86 -16.92
CA ARG A 400 -4.85 -14.68 -16.40
C ARG A 400 -5.80 -15.51 -17.24
N ARG A 401 -6.51 -16.46 -16.62
CA ARG A 401 -7.48 -17.33 -17.27
C ARG A 401 -8.91 -16.94 -16.89
N ILE A 402 -9.76 -16.77 -17.89
CA ILE A 402 -11.21 -16.72 -17.72
C ILE A 402 -11.82 -18.03 -18.20
N SER A 403 -12.75 -18.60 -17.42
CA SER A 403 -13.45 -19.84 -17.79
C SER A 403 -14.47 -19.60 -18.90
N GLY A 404 -14.85 -20.65 -19.63
CA GLY A 404 -15.91 -20.55 -20.63
C GLY A 404 -17.28 -20.17 -20.04
N GLU A 405 -17.54 -20.51 -18.78
CA GLU A 405 -18.77 -20.17 -18.06
C GLU A 405 -18.80 -18.70 -17.67
N ASP A 406 -17.73 -18.20 -17.06
CA ASP A 406 -17.60 -16.78 -16.70
C ASP A 406 -17.63 -15.90 -17.95
N LEU A 407 -17.01 -16.34 -19.05
CA LEU A 407 -17.07 -15.64 -20.33
C LEU A 407 -18.50 -15.51 -20.88
N LYS A 408 -19.38 -16.49 -20.65
CA LYS A 408 -20.79 -16.41 -21.07
C LYS A 408 -21.57 -15.40 -20.23
N ALA A 409 -21.25 -15.28 -18.94
CA ALA A 409 -21.85 -14.30 -18.04
C ALA A 409 -21.43 -12.85 -18.37
N MET A 410 -20.45 -12.66 -19.26
CA MET A 410 -19.82 -11.36 -19.52
C MET A 410 -19.90 -11.01 -21.01
N PRO A 411 -21.06 -10.55 -21.50
CA PRO A 411 -21.31 -10.35 -22.92
C PRO A 411 -20.38 -9.31 -23.57
N VAL A 412 -19.97 -8.28 -22.83
CA VAL A 412 -19.06 -7.24 -23.34
C VAL A 412 -17.65 -7.80 -23.57
N ILE A 413 -17.05 -8.44 -22.56
CA ILE A 413 -15.73 -9.09 -22.69
C ILE A 413 -15.75 -10.16 -23.79
N ARG A 414 -16.84 -10.93 -23.90
CA ARG A 414 -17.03 -11.92 -24.97
C ARG A 414 -17.03 -11.28 -26.36
N LYS A 415 -17.65 -10.11 -26.56
CA LYS A 415 -17.59 -9.36 -27.83
C LYS A 415 -16.14 -9.00 -28.19
N ILE A 416 -15.30 -8.62 -27.21
CA ILE A 416 -13.91 -8.24 -27.46
C ILE A 416 -13.07 -9.44 -27.93
N PHE A 417 -13.11 -10.56 -27.19
CA PHE A 417 -12.41 -11.77 -27.62
C PHE A 417 -12.91 -12.29 -28.97
N LYS A 418 -14.20 -12.09 -29.29
CA LYS A 418 -14.74 -12.38 -30.62
C LYS A 418 -14.07 -11.51 -31.69
N LYS A 419 -13.90 -10.20 -31.47
CA LYS A 419 -13.20 -9.30 -32.42
C LYS A 419 -11.75 -9.77 -32.65
N ILE A 420 -11.02 -10.12 -31.59
CA ILE A 420 -9.63 -10.64 -31.67
C ILE A 420 -9.57 -11.93 -32.50
N ALA A 421 -10.47 -12.88 -32.23
CA ALA A 421 -10.55 -14.14 -32.97
C ALA A 421 -10.81 -13.92 -34.47
N HIS A 422 -11.69 -12.98 -34.82
CA HIS A 422 -12.00 -12.67 -36.24
C HIS A 422 -10.80 -12.05 -36.95
N LYS A 423 -10.05 -11.17 -36.27
CA LYS A 423 -8.86 -10.54 -36.83
C LYS A 423 -7.79 -11.58 -37.15
N ARG A 424 -7.51 -12.50 -36.21
CA ARG A 424 -6.53 -13.58 -36.41
C ARG A 424 -6.93 -14.56 -37.50
N LYS A 425 -8.23 -14.87 -37.63
CA LYS A 425 -8.73 -15.72 -38.73
C LYS A 425 -8.41 -15.13 -40.11
N LYS A 426 -8.51 -13.80 -40.27
CA LYS A 426 -8.17 -13.10 -41.52
C LYS A 426 -6.66 -13.00 -41.80
N THR A 427 -5.80 -13.27 -40.82
CA THR A 427 -4.34 -13.24 -40.98
C THR A 427 -3.76 -14.62 -41.29
N ILE A 428 -4.52 -15.67 -41.01
CA ILE A 428 -4.15 -17.08 -41.24
C ILE A 428 -4.73 -17.60 -42.57
N GLU A 429 -5.82 -17.01 -43.05
CA GLU A 429 -6.36 -17.15 -44.43
C GLU A 429 -5.63 -16.21 -45.38
#